data_AF-A0A1M7Y4H2-F1
#
_entry.id   AF-A0A1M7Y4H2-F1
#
_cell.length_a   1.000
_cell.length_b   1.000
_cell.length_c   1.000
_cell.angle_alpha   90.00
_cell.angle_beta   90.00
_cell.angle_gamma   90.00
#
_symmetry.space_group_name_H-M   'P 1'
#
loop_
_entity.id
_entity.type
_entity.pdbx_description
1 polymer ?
#
loop_
_entity_poly.entity_id
_entity_poly.type
_entity_poly.pdbx_seq_one_letter_code
_entity_poly.pdbx_strand_id
1 'polypeptide(L)' 'MAHCNTILSQLAAFFPRHDFEKLATQYHQGQKFRSFNRWSQFMAMMIAQLTGRKSL' A
#
# COMPACT_ATOMS: atom_id res chain seq x y z
N MET A 1 3.75 -14.40 13.08
CA MET A 1 3.54 -12.99 12.71
C MET A 1 2.65 -12.38 13.78
N ALA A 2 3.11 -11.36 14.50
CA ALA A 2 2.28 -10.70 15.50
C ALA A 2 1.00 -10.21 14.80
N HIS A 3 -0.17 -10.56 15.35
CA HIS A 3 -1.45 -10.15 14.81
C HIS A 3 -1.59 -8.65 15.04
N CYS A 4 -1.00 -7.85 14.16
CA CYS A 4 -1.10 -6.40 14.21
C CYS A 4 -2.57 -6.04 13.94
N ASN A 5 -3.34 -5.82 15.00
CA ASN A 5 -4.75 -5.44 14.96
C ASN A 5 -4.86 -3.91 14.97
N THR A 6 -4.33 -3.28 13.93
CA THR A 6 -4.46 -1.83 13.75
C THR A 6 -5.66 -1.55 12.85
N ILE A 7 -6.27 -0.38 12.99
CA ILE A 7 -7.32 0.06 12.06
C ILE A 7 -6.77 0.04 10.62
N LEU A 8 -5.49 0.38 10.43
CA LEU A 8 -4.83 0.31 9.14
C LEU A 8 -4.76 -1.12 8.58
N SER A 9 -4.46 -2.13 9.40
CA SER A 9 -4.41 -3.52 8.92
C SER A 9 -5.80 -4.07 8.60
N GLN A 10 -6.83 -3.64 9.33
CA GLN A 10 -8.23 -3.94 9.01
C GLN A 10 -8.65 -3.29 7.69
N LEU A 11 -8.29 -2.03 7.47
CA LEU A 11 -8.56 -1.32 6.21
C LEU A 11 -7.81 -1.96 5.03
N ALA A 12 -6.55 -2.33 5.24
CA ALA A 12 -5.74 -3.00 4.23
C ALA A 12 -6.28 -4.40 3.87
N ALA A 13 -6.95 -5.09 4.79
CA ALA A 13 -7.55 -6.40 4.56
C ALA A 13 -8.73 -6.37 3.57
N PHE A 14 -9.38 -5.22 3.35
CA PHE A 14 -10.39 -5.08 2.30
C PHE A 14 -9.81 -5.16 0.89
N PHE A 15 -8.49 -4.97 0.73
CA PHE A 15 -7.82 -4.98 -0.56
C PHE A 15 -7.05 -6.29 -0.75
N PRO A 16 -7.23 -7.01 -1.87
CA PRO A 16 -6.51 -8.26 -2.14
C PRO A 16 -5.03 -7.95 -2.44
N ARG A 17 -4.18 -8.03 -1.41
CA ARG A 17 -2.76 -7.68 -1.50
C ARG A 17 -2.02 -8.44 -2.58
N HIS A 18 -2.28 -9.74 -2.72
CA HIS A 18 -1.58 -10.59 -3.67
C HIS A 18 -1.87 -10.21 -5.13
N ASP A 19 -3.13 -9.93 -5.44
CA ASP A 19 -3.53 -9.51 -6.79
C ASP A 19 -3.05 -8.09 -7.08
N PHE A 20 -3.07 -7.21 -6.08
CA PHE A 20 -2.45 -5.89 -6.19
C PHE A 20 -0.95 -6.00 -6.51
N GLU A 21 -0.21 -6.83 -5.78
CA GLU A 21 1.23 -7.01 -6.02
C GLU A 21 1.51 -7.59 -7.42
N LYS A 22 0.70 -8.55 -7.89
CA LYS A 22 0.79 -9.06 -9.27
C LYS A 22 0.65 -7.95 -10.31
N LEU A 23 -0.41 -7.14 -10.19
CA LEU A 23 -0.66 -6.02 -11.10
C LEU A 23 0.45 -4.96 -10.98
N ALA A 24 0.88 -4.68 -9.75
CA ALA A 24 1.95 -3.71 -9.49
C ALA A 24 3.27 -4.14 -10.17
N THR A 25 3.59 -5.43 -10.18
CA THR A 25 4.74 -5.97 -10.90
C THR A 25 4.53 -5.95 -12.42
N GLN A 26 3.35 -6.33 -12.90
CA GLN A 26 3.02 -6.34 -14.33
C GLN A 26 3.14 -4.94 -14.97
N TYR A 27 2.64 -3.91 -14.27
CA TYR A 27 2.67 -2.54 -14.73
C TYR A 27 3.85 -1.72 -14.17
N HIS A 28 4.80 -2.37 -13.48
CA HIS A 28 5.99 -1.66 -13.01
C HIS A 28 6.84 -1.27 -14.22
N GLN A 29 7.15 0.02 -14.30
CA GLN A 29 8.06 0.59 -15.28
C GLN A 29 9.07 1.47 -14.55
N GLY A 30 10.35 1.35 -14.90
CA GLY A 30 11.43 2.18 -14.34
C GLY A 30 12.38 1.43 -13.39
N GLN A 31 12.94 2.19 -12.44
CA GLN A 31 13.99 1.71 -11.52
C GLN A 31 13.41 0.81 -10.42
N LYS A 32 14.22 -0.17 -9.98
CA LYS A 32 13.87 -1.07 -8.89
C LYS A 32 13.65 -0.30 -7.59
N PHE A 33 12.58 -0.66 -6.88
CA PHE A 33 12.34 -0.15 -5.53
C PHE A 33 13.42 -0.66 -4.58
N ARG A 34 13.89 0.21 -3.66
CA ARG A 34 14.80 -0.18 -2.58
C ARG A 34 14.04 -0.83 -1.42
N SER A 35 13.33 -0.01 -0.64
CA SER A 35 12.54 -0.46 0.53
C SER A 35 11.04 -0.12 0.40
N PHE A 36 10.71 0.91 -0.38
CA PHE A 36 9.34 1.37 -0.57
C PHE A 36 8.75 0.81 -1.86
N ASN A 37 7.82 -0.15 -1.76
CA ASN A 37 7.18 -0.76 -2.91
C ASN A 37 5.83 -0.10 -3.22
N ARG A 38 5.17 -0.53 -4.32
CA ARG A 38 3.86 0.03 -4.73
C ARG A 38 2.77 -0.17 -3.68
N TRP A 39 2.83 -1.25 -2.89
CA TRP A 39 1.89 -1.48 -1.81
C TRP A 39 2.10 -0.46 -0.68
N SER A 40 3.35 -0.21 -0.28
CA SER A 40 3.72 0.84 0.68
C SER A 40 3.24 2.21 0.21
N GLN A 41 3.40 2.51 -1.09
CA GLN A 41 2.93 3.75 -1.72
C GLN A 41 1.40 3.87 -1.64
N PHE A 42 0.68 2.81 -1.96
CA PHE A 42 -0.78 2.77 -1.88
C PHE A 42 -1.27 3.00 -0.44
N MET A 43 -0.67 2.32 0.54
CA MET A 43 -0.99 2.52 1.96
C MET A 43 -0.73 3.97 2.41
N ALA A 44 0.39 4.56 2.01
CA ALA A 44 0.70 5.96 2.33
C ALA A 44 -0.33 6.93 1.73
N MET A 45 -0.71 6.72 0.46
CA MET A 45 -1.74 7.53 -0.20
C MET A 45 -3.12 7.35 0.45
N MET A 46 -3.50 6.12 0.80
CA MET A 46 -4.75 5.83 1.50
C MET A 46 -4.82 6.60 2.82
N ILE A 47 -3.78 6.51 3.65
CA ILE A 47 -3.73 7.22 4.94
C ILE A 47 -3.79 8.73 4.73
N ALA A 48 -3.08 9.28 3.75
CA ALA A 48 -3.14 10.70 3.44
C ALA A 48 -4.56 11.14 3.08
N GLN A 49 -5.27 10.39 2.23
CA GLN A 49 -6.66 10.69 1.90
C GLN A 49 -7.58 10.60 3.12
N LEU A 50 -7.45 9.54 3.92
CA LEU A 50 -8.25 9.34 5.14
C LEU A 50 -8.01 10.43 6.20
N THR A 51 -6.80 10.99 6.25
CA THR A 51 -6.42 12.05 7.20
C THR A 51 -6.61 13.46 6.64
N GLY A 52 -7.17 13.60 5.42
CA GLY A 52 -7.39 14.90 4.76
C GLY A 52 -6.10 15.63 4.39
N ARG A 53 -4.97 14.91 4.27
CA ARG A 53 -3.69 15.47 3.83
C ARG A 53 -3.81 15.87 2.35
N LYS A 54 -3.61 17.15 2.07
CA LYS A 54 -3.65 17.71 0.71
C LYS A 54 -2.34 17.51 -0.08
N SER A 55 -1.27 17.07 0.58
CA SER A 55 0.04 16.81 -0.04
C SER A 55 0.77 15.68 0.70
N LEU A 56 1.54 14.91 -0.04
CA LEU A 56 2.39 13.79 0.41
C LEU A 56 3.86 14.08 0.15
#